data_AF-A0A964IVN2-F1
#
_entry.id   AF-A0A964IVN2-F1
#
_cell.length_a   1.000
_cell.length_b   1.000
_cell.length_c   1.000
_cell.angle_alpha   90.00
_cell.angle_beta   90.00
_cell.angle_gamma   90.00
#
_symmetry.space_group_name_H-M   'P 1'
#
loop_
_entity.id
_entity.type
_entity.pdbx_description
1 polymer ?
#
loop_
_entity_poly.entity_id
_entity_poly.type
_entity_poly.pdbx_seq_one_letter_code
_entity_poly.pdbx_strand_id
1 'polypeptide(L)'
;MATPGRASFEVQLYRDGRWAINQLLPSEEAARAKAKELLTQKTTQGVRIIKASKFSEESVRESELFCQMKEPEGSDDFTVTPVEDPPLCEQVADYYQTAARSTMARLFSKYLDKHEMTPLELLHSHKSLKRILNVDNLVNSAVDKISSLRARATSNDARKRKDLIYQAVDRIAQRAREVDQKPLPELKGSLLDEMLRRIDAKFADTDERKYMANVALARTSVD
;
A
#
# COMPACT_ATOMS: atom_id res chain seq x y z
N MET A 1 43.81 -32.47 -10.01
CA MET A 1 42.44 -32.96 -10.29
C MET A 1 41.50 -32.21 -9.38
N ALA A 2 40.50 -31.49 -9.93
CA ALA A 2 39.56 -30.72 -9.12
C ALA A 2 38.53 -31.68 -8.49
N THR A 3 38.47 -31.71 -7.17
CA THR A 3 37.43 -32.43 -6.43
C THR A 3 36.06 -31.87 -6.83
N PRO A 4 35.04 -32.68 -7.15
CA PRO A 4 33.71 -32.17 -7.44
C PRO A 4 33.17 -31.52 -6.16
N GLY A 5 33.26 -30.21 -6.07
CA GLY A 5 32.82 -29.48 -4.90
C GLY A 5 31.32 -29.56 -4.75
N ARG A 6 30.89 -29.76 -3.51
CA ARG A 6 29.50 -29.75 -3.06
C ARG A 6 28.84 -28.44 -3.55
N ALA A 7 27.98 -28.55 -4.56
CA ALA A 7 27.20 -27.42 -5.04
C ALA A 7 26.01 -27.18 -4.11
N SER A 8 25.69 -25.93 -3.83
CA SER A 8 24.47 -25.52 -3.12
C SER A 8 23.67 -24.54 -3.96
N PHE A 9 22.35 -24.60 -3.82
CA PHE A 9 21.42 -23.83 -4.64
C PHE A 9 20.58 -22.94 -3.73
N GLU A 10 20.70 -21.64 -3.92
CA GLU A 10 20.00 -20.64 -3.14
C GLU A 10 18.82 -20.11 -3.93
N VAL A 11 17.62 -20.32 -3.40
CA VAL A 11 16.37 -19.78 -3.95
C VAL A 11 16.10 -18.45 -3.24
N GLN A 12 16.05 -17.37 -4.02
CA GLN A 12 15.79 -16.03 -3.52
C GLN A 12 14.46 -15.49 -4.06
N LEU A 13 13.76 -14.71 -3.24
CA LEU A 13 12.53 -14.01 -3.59
C LEU A 13 12.80 -12.53 -3.79
N TYR A 14 12.18 -11.95 -4.82
CA TYR A 14 12.11 -10.50 -4.98
C TYR A 14 10.87 -9.98 -4.25
N ARG A 15 11.07 -9.09 -3.29
CA ARG A 15 10.02 -8.36 -2.57
C ARG A 15 10.52 -6.96 -2.22
N ASP A 16 9.64 -5.96 -2.36
CA ASP A 16 9.91 -4.57 -1.98
C ASP A 16 11.24 -4.01 -2.52
N GLY A 17 11.56 -4.33 -3.77
CA GLY A 17 12.76 -3.84 -4.46
C GLY A 17 14.05 -4.59 -4.13
N ARG A 18 14.00 -5.66 -3.33
CA ARG A 18 15.19 -6.38 -2.85
C ARG A 18 15.05 -7.89 -3.05
N TRP A 19 16.19 -8.54 -3.29
CA TRP A 19 16.30 -9.99 -3.27
C TRP A 19 16.61 -10.46 -1.85
N ALA A 20 15.84 -11.44 -1.36
CA ALA A 20 16.06 -12.05 -0.06
C ALA A 20 16.11 -13.58 -0.19
N ILE A 21 16.99 -14.21 0.58
CA ILE A 21 17.13 -15.66 0.63
C ILE A 21 15.84 -16.26 1.18
N ASN A 22 15.21 -17.14 0.40
CA ASN A 22 14.07 -17.93 0.87
C ASN A 22 14.53 -19.27 1.41
N GLN A 23 15.36 -19.99 0.64
CA GLN A 23 15.80 -21.33 1.02
C GLN A 23 17.12 -21.73 0.35
N LEU A 24 17.95 -22.47 1.07
CA LEU A 24 19.14 -23.14 0.54
C LEU A 24 18.84 -24.64 0.33
N LEU A 25 19.16 -25.17 -0.84
CA LEU A 25 18.83 -26.52 -1.27
C LEU A 25 20.07 -27.25 -1.82
N PRO A 26 20.16 -28.58 -1.65
CA PRO A 26 21.33 -29.36 -2.05
C PRO A 26 21.33 -29.78 -3.53
N SER A 27 20.21 -29.62 -4.25
CA SER A 27 20.09 -30.01 -5.66
C SER A 27 19.38 -28.95 -6.50
N GLU A 28 19.75 -28.89 -7.79
CA GLU A 28 19.13 -27.99 -8.75
C GLU A 28 17.65 -28.30 -8.96
N GLU A 29 17.30 -29.59 -9.00
CA GLU A 29 15.93 -30.06 -9.18
C GLU A 29 15.02 -29.58 -8.05
N ALA A 30 15.47 -29.70 -6.79
CA ALA A 30 14.73 -29.20 -5.64
C ALA A 30 14.57 -27.67 -5.70
N ALA A 31 15.62 -26.95 -6.12
CA ALA A 31 15.57 -25.49 -6.26
C ALA A 31 14.60 -25.04 -7.36
N ARG A 32 14.56 -25.74 -8.50
CA ARG A 32 13.61 -25.48 -9.58
C ARG A 32 12.17 -25.80 -9.17
N ALA A 33 11.94 -26.91 -8.47
CA ALA A 33 10.63 -27.27 -7.93
C ALA A 33 10.14 -26.20 -6.94
N LYS A 34 11.01 -25.74 -6.03
CA LYS A 34 10.68 -24.67 -5.09
C LYS A 34 10.43 -23.34 -5.78
N ALA A 35 11.23 -22.99 -6.78
CA ALA A 35 11.01 -21.76 -7.55
C ALA A 35 9.66 -21.77 -8.27
N LYS A 36 9.27 -22.92 -8.85
CA LYS A 36 7.95 -23.09 -9.47
C LYS A 36 6.82 -22.93 -8.46
N GLU A 37 6.94 -23.52 -7.27
CA GLU A 37 5.98 -23.35 -6.16
C GLU A 37 5.89 -21.86 -5.72
N LEU A 38 7.02 -21.18 -5.56
CA LEU A 38 7.03 -19.77 -5.14
C LEU A 38 6.41 -18.86 -6.22
N LEU A 39 6.58 -19.19 -7.50
CA LEU A 39 5.96 -18.51 -8.62
C LEU A 39 4.44 -18.73 -8.70
N THR A 40 3.84 -19.70 -8.02
CA THR A 40 2.37 -19.79 -7.95
C THR A 40 1.78 -18.86 -6.88
N GLN A 41 2.60 -18.35 -5.95
CA GLN A 41 2.14 -17.48 -4.87
C GLN A 41 1.88 -16.05 -5.36
N LYS A 42 0.72 -15.48 -5.04
CA LYS A 42 0.37 -14.09 -5.42
C LYS A 42 1.32 -13.03 -4.85
N THR A 43 1.94 -13.29 -3.71
CA THR A 43 2.84 -12.34 -3.01
C THR A 43 4.28 -12.35 -3.52
N THR A 44 4.59 -13.18 -4.51
CA THR A 44 5.94 -13.30 -5.08
C THR A 44 6.05 -12.43 -6.33
N GLN A 45 6.90 -11.39 -6.27
CA GLN A 45 7.16 -10.51 -7.43
C GLN A 45 8.18 -11.12 -8.39
N GLY A 46 9.08 -11.95 -7.88
CA GLY A 46 10.07 -12.65 -8.68
C GLY A 46 10.81 -13.71 -7.87
N VAL A 47 11.42 -14.65 -8.58
CA VAL A 47 12.22 -15.73 -8.01
C VAL A 47 13.51 -15.89 -8.81
N ARG A 48 14.64 -16.06 -8.13
CA ARG A 48 15.90 -16.45 -8.76
C ARG A 48 16.58 -17.59 -8.04
N ILE A 49 17.42 -18.33 -8.75
CA ILE A 49 18.21 -19.44 -8.23
C ILE A 49 19.69 -19.13 -8.47
N ILE A 50 20.47 -19.06 -7.39
CA ILE A 50 21.92 -18.92 -7.43
C ILE A 50 22.56 -20.27 -7.10
N LYS A 51 23.43 -20.77 -7.96
CA LYS A 51 24.28 -21.94 -7.69
C LYS A 51 25.63 -21.48 -7.19
N ALA A 52 25.96 -21.87 -5.97
CA ALA A 52 27.29 -21.76 -5.41
C ALA A 52 28.05 -23.07 -5.63
N SER A 53 29.17 -23.03 -6.35
CA SER A 53 30.06 -24.17 -6.58
C SER A 53 31.37 -23.93 -5.86
N LYS A 54 31.74 -24.82 -4.93
CA LYS A 54 33.04 -24.78 -4.27
C LYS A 54 34.11 -25.41 -5.17
N PHE A 55 35.22 -24.72 -5.38
CA PHE A 55 36.39 -25.24 -6.10
C PHE A 55 37.56 -25.52 -5.14
N SER A 56 37.59 -24.83 -4.00
CA SER A 56 38.45 -25.08 -2.84
C SER A 56 37.75 -24.57 -1.56
N GLU A 57 38.38 -24.72 -0.38
CA GLU A 57 37.85 -24.17 0.89
C GLU A 57 37.65 -22.64 0.83
N GLU A 58 38.51 -21.92 0.10
CA GLU A 58 38.46 -20.46 -0.04
C GLU A 58 37.80 -19.96 -1.33
N SER A 59 37.58 -20.83 -2.33
CA SER A 59 37.06 -20.42 -3.63
C SER A 59 35.64 -20.94 -3.87
N VAL A 60 34.67 -20.03 -3.79
CA VAL A 60 33.27 -20.26 -4.18
C VAL A 60 32.98 -19.46 -5.44
N ARG A 61 32.39 -20.11 -6.45
CA ARG A 61 31.86 -19.44 -7.65
C ARG A 61 30.35 -19.46 -7.59
N GLU A 62 29.74 -18.30 -7.70
CA GLU A 62 28.29 -18.15 -7.82
C GLU A 62 27.89 -17.97 -9.30
N SER A 63 26.76 -18.55 -9.66
CA SER A 63 26.15 -18.41 -10.99
C SER A 63 24.64 -18.39 -10.88
N GLU A 64 23.98 -17.47 -11.58
CA GLU A 64 22.52 -17.44 -11.65
C GLU A 64 22.04 -18.49 -12.66
N LEU A 65 21.23 -19.44 -12.20
CA LEU A 65 20.69 -20.53 -13.04
C LEU A 65 19.30 -20.21 -13.59
N PHE A 66 18.60 -19.32 -12.92
CA PHE A 66 17.22 -18.98 -13.21
C PHE A 66 16.90 -17.64 -12.58
N CYS A 67 16.21 -16.79 -13.32
CA CYS A 67 15.59 -15.58 -12.80
C CYS A 67 14.29 -15.38 -13.57
N GLN A 68 13.18 -15.40 -12.84
CA GLN A 68 11.87 -15.10 -13.39
C GLN A 68 11.21 -14.07 -12.50
N MET A 69 11.05 -12.87 -13.06
CA MET A 69 10.11 -11.89 -12.55
C MET A 69 8.72 -12.30 -13.01
N LYS A 70 7.72 -12.17 -12.12
CA LYS A 70 6.35 -12.13 -12.62
C LYS A 70 6.19 -10.81 -13.35
N GLU A 71 5.53 -10.85 -14.50
CA GLU A 71 4.91 -9.62 -14.98
C GLU A 71 4.06 -9.10 -13.82
N PRO A 72 4.11 -7.80 -13.50
CA PRO A 72 3.15 -7.24 -12.57
C PRO A 72 1.79 -7.68 -13.08
N GLU A 73 1.05 -8.49 -12.31
CA GLU A 73 -0.33 -8.82 -12.65
C GLU A 73 -0.98 -7.51 -13.04
N GLY A 74 -1.42 -7.42 -14.30
CA GLY A 74 -1.48 -6.19 -15.08
C GLY A 74 -1.82 -5.00 -14.21
N SER A 75 -0.98 -3.96 -14.20
CA SER A 75 -1.25 -2.73 -13.48
C SER A 75 -2.70 -2.35 -13.80
N ASP A 76 -3.62 -2.58 -12.86
CA ASP A 76 -5.00 -2.19 -13.04
C ASP A 76 -4.92 -0.70 -13.40
N ASP A 77 -5.25 -0.34 -14.64
CA ASP A 77 -5.09 1.03 -15.14
C ASP A 77 -6.18 1.89 -14.50
N PHE A 78 -5.91 2.29 -13.27
CA PHE A 78 -6.78 3.15 -12.50
C PHE A 78 -6.63 4.56 -13.06
N THR A 79 -7.65 4.98 -13.79
CA THR A 79 -7.81 6.35 -14.28
C THR A 79 -8.76 7.12 -13.38
N VAL A 80 -8.48 8.40 -13.21
CA VAL A 80 -9.33 9.31 -12.44
C VAL A 80 -10.65 9.56 -13.15
N THR A 81 -11.76 9.36 -12.45
CA THR A 81 -13.08 9.72 -12.97
C THR A 81 -13.29 11.24 -12.86
N PRO A 82 -13.76 11.92 -13.91
CA PRO A 82 -14.04 13.35 -13.84
C PRO A 82 -15.06 13.70 -12.75
N VAL A 83 -14.83 14.82 -12.07
CA VAL A 83 -15.76 15.43 -11.11
C VAL A 83 -16.00 16.89 -11.46
N GLU A 84 -17.17 17.39 -11.08
CA GLU A 84 -17.56 18.78 -11.23
C GLU A 84 -17.65 19.42 -9.84
N ASP A 85 -17.19 20.67 -9.73
CA ASP A 85 -17.24 21.48 -8.51
C ASP A 85 -16.77 20.80 -7.18
N PRO A 86 -15.55 20.23 -7.11
CA PRO A 86 -15.08 19.47 -5.94
C PRO A 86 -14.75 20.38 -4.74
N PRO A 87 -15.25 20.24 -3.50
CA PRO A 87 -15.21 21.28 -2.46
C PRO A 87 -13.84 21.93 -2.21
N LEU A 88 -13.82 23.18 -1.74
CA LEU A 88 -12.58 23.86 -1.36
C LEU A 88 -12.07 23.32 -0.02
N CYS A 89 -11.00 22.53 -0.05
CA CYS A 89 -10.28 22.08 1.15
C CYS A 89 -9.06 22.98 1.37
N GLU A 90 -9.00 23.66 2.51
CA GLU A 90 -7.90 24.54 2.93
C GLU A 90 -7.07 23.93 4.05
N GLN A 91 -7.69 23.09 4.87
CA GLN A 91 -7.08 22.40 6.00
C GLN A 91 -7.26 20.88 5.87
N VAL A 92 -6.41 20.13 6.58
CA VAL A 92 -6.47 18.66 6.59
C VAL A 92 -7.85 18.16 7.06
N ALA A 93 -8.48 18.85 8.02
CA ALA A 93 -9.81 18.53 8.52
C ALA A 93 -10.90 18.54 7.44
N ASP A 94 -10.73 19.34 6.38
CA ASP A 94 -11.71 19.48 5.30
C ASP A 94 -11.78 18.21 4.44
N TYR A 95 -10.67 17.49 4.28
CA TYR A 95 -10.60 16.23 3.53
C TYR A 95 -11.38 15.11 4.22
N TYR A 96 -11.54 15.20 5.54
CA TYR A 96 -12.36 14.26 6.31
C TYR A 96 -13.84 14.60 6.26
N GLN A 97 -14.27 15.73 5.68
CA GLN A 97 -15.69 16.09 5.61
C GLN A 97 -16.44 15.29 4.53
N THR A 98 -17.76 15.16 4.70
CA THR A 98 -18.61 14.38 3.79
C THR A 98 -18.47 14.82 2.34
N ALA A 99 -18.45 16.13 2.05
CA ALA A 99 -18.31 16.64 0.67
C ALA A 99 -17.00 16.21 0.01
N ALA A 100 -15.88 16.22 0.74
CA ALA A 100 -14.59 15.78 0.24
C ALA A 100 -14.59 14.27 -0.01
N ARG A 101 -15.13 13.48 0.94
CA ARG A 101 -15.27 12.03 0.78
C ARG A 101 -16.18 11.65 -0.40
N SER A 102 -17.27 12.37 -0.63
CA SER A 102 -18.14 12.17 -1.81
C SER A 102 -17.41 12.48 -3.11
N THR A 103 -16.54 13.48 -3.11
CA THR A 103 -15.68 13.77 -4.27
C THR A 103 -14.67 12.67 -4.50
N MET A 104 -14.00 12.18 -3.45
CA MET A 104 -13.07 11.05 -3.52
C MET A 104 -13.76 9.77 -4.01
N ALA A 105 -15.00 9.51 -3.57
CA ALA A 105 -15.80 8.36 -4.02
C ALA A 105 -15.97 8.35 -5.54
N ARG A 106 -16.24 9.53 -6.13
CA ARG A 106 -16.34 9.68 -7.58
C ARG A 106 -14.96 9.59 -8.23
N LEU A 107 -14.01 10.39 -7.76
CA LEU A 107 -12.67 10.55 -8.34
C LEU A 107 -11.91 9.21 -8.45
N PHE A 108 -12.03 8.38 -7.41
CA PHE A 108 -11.36 7.09 -7.29
C PHE A 108 -12.32 5.90 -7.46
N SER A 109 -13.50 6.08 -8.08
CA SER A 109 -14.53 5.05 -8.14
C SER A 109 -14.00 3.70 -8.65
N LYS A 110 -13.26 3.68 -9.76
CA LYS A 110 -12.66 2.46 -10.31
C LYS A 110 -11.75 1.72 -9.32
N TYR A 111 -10.95 2.47 -8.56
CA TYR A 111 -10.04 1.91 -7.56
C TYR A 111 -10.81 1.41 -6.34
N LEU A 112 -11.76 2.20 -5.85
CA LEU A 112 -12.58 1.89 -4.71
C LEU A 112 -13.46 0.66 -4.97
N ASP A 113 -14.11 0.58 -6.13
CA ASP A 113 -14.96 -0.54 -6.54
C ASP A 113 -14.14 -1.83 -6.67
N LYS A 114 -12.96 -1.77 -7.31
CA LYS A 114 -12.06 -2.92 -7.46
C LYS A 114 -11.56 -3.47 -6.12
N HIS A 115 -11.44 -2.61 -5.12
CA HIS A 115 -10.99 -2.97 -3.78
C HIS A 115 -12.11 -3.06 -2.75
N GLU A 116 -13.38 -2.97 -3.17
CA GLU A 116 -14.57 -3.00 -2.32
C GLU A 116 -14.45 -2.08 -1.10
N MET A 117 -13.94 -0.86 -1.33
CA MET A 117 -13.51 0.06 -0.29
C MET A 117 -14.24 1.40 -0.38
N THR A 118 -14.46 2.03 0.77
CA THR A 118 -15.03 3.37 0.89
C THR A 118 -13.93 4.43 1.05
N PRO A 119 -14.21 5.71 0.72
CA PRO A 119 -13.29 6.80 1.03
C PRO A 119 -12.99 6.95 2.53
N LEU A 120 -13.91 6.52 3.40
CA LEU A 120 -13.70 6.56 4.85
C LEU A 120 -12.60 5.56 5.24
N GLU A 121 -12.68 4.32 4.76
CA GLU A 121 -11.63 3.31 4.98
C GLU A 121 -10.32 3.75 4.34
N LEU A 122 -10.39 4.32 3.13
CA LEU A 122 -9.21 4.87 2.47
C LEU A 122 -8.51 5.88 3.38
N LEU A 123 -9.22 6.88 3.93
CA LEU A 123 -8.61 7.94 4.73
C LEU A 123 -8.12 7.50 6.13
N HIS A 124 -8.60 6.36 6.64
CA HIS A 124 -8.35 5.93 8.02
C HIS A 124 -7.54 4.62 8.13
N SER A 125 -7.18 3.99 7.00
CA SER A 125 -6.34 2.79 6.95
C SER A 125 -4.98 3.09 6.33
N HIS A 126 -3.91 2.90 7.12
CA HIS A 126 -2.53 3.08 6.63
C HIS A 126 -2.22 2.16 5.46
N LYS A 127 -2.64 0.89 5.54
CA LYS A 127 -2.46 -0.12 4.49
C LYS A 127 -3.13 0.33 3.18
N SER A 128 -4.35 0.85 3.26
CA SER A 128 -5.10 1.33 2.09
C SER A 128 -4.50 2.59 1.46
N LEU A 129 -4.11 3.57 2.29
CA LEU A 129 -3.41 4.78 1.82
C LEU A 129 -2.10 4.44 1.14
N LYS A 130 -1.28 3.61 1.78
CA LYS A 130 -0.01 3.18 1.20
C LYS A 130 -0.22 2.49 -0.15
N ARG A 131 -1.29 1.69 -0.30
CA ARG A 131 -1.61 1.03 -1.56
C ARG A 131 -1.96 2.05 -2.65
N ILE A 132 -2.91 2.97 -2.43
CA ILE A 132 -3.32 3.93 -3.47
C ILE A 132 -2.20 4.90 -3.84
N LEU A 133 -1.36 5.30 -2.87
CA LEU A 133 -0.22 6.18 -3.12
C LEU A 133 0.87 5.52 -3.99
N ASN A 134 0.91 4.19 -4.00
CA ASN A 134 1.82 3.41 -4.85
C ASN A 134 1.21 3.04 -6.21
N VAL A 135 -0.05 3.42 -6.48
CA VAL A 135 -0.68 3.22 -7.80
C VAL A 135 -0.23 4.34 -8.73
N ASP A 136 0.79 4.03 -9.55
CA ASP A 136 1.37 4.85 -10.62
C ASP A 136 1.03 6.36 -10.52
N ASN A 137 0.25 6.87 -11.47
CA ASN A 137 -0.10 8.29 -11.56
C ASN A 137 -1.50 8.61 -11.05
N LEU A 138 -2.17 7.70 -10.34
CA LEU A 138 -3.58 7.88 -9.97
C LEU A 138 -3.79 9.10 -9.07
N VAL A 139 -3.03 9.17 -7.96
CA VAL A 139 -3.13 10.29 -7.01
C VAL A 139 -2.64 11.59 -7.65
N ASN A 140 -1.53 11.55 -8.41
CA ASN A 140 -1.00 12.72 -9.10
C ASN A 140 -2.02 13.30 -10.10
N SER A 141 -2.67 12.44 -10.89
CA SER A 141 -3.73 12.83 -11.83
C SER A 141 -4.94 13.43 -11.12
N ALA A 142 -5.27 12.90 -9.94
CA ALA A 142 -6.35 13.41 -9.11
C ALA A 142 -6.03 14.81 -8.58
N VAL A 143 -4.83 15.01 -8.02
CA VAL A 143 -4.35 16.32 -7.56
C VAL A 143 -4.39 17.33 -8.71
N ASP A 144 -3.83 16.98 -9.86
CA ASP A 144 -3.81 17.84 -11.05
C ASP A 144 -5.20 18.27 -11.50
N LYS A 145 -6.15 17.33 -11.52
CA LYS A 145 -7.55 17.60 -11.89
C LYS A 145 -8.21 18.56 -10.90
N ILE A 146 -8.12 18.28 -9.60
CA ILE A 146 -8.77 19.07 -8.55
C ILE A 146 -8.17 20.48 -8.48
N SER A 147 -6.83 20.61 -8.51
CA SER A 147 -6.16 21.91 -8.53
C SER A 147 -6.56 22.75 -9.74
N SER A 148 -6.66 22.13 -10.92
CA SER A 148 -7.07 22.82 -12.16
C SER A 148 -8.53 23.28 -12.14
N LEU A 149 -9.42 22.53 -11.50
CA LEU A 149 -10.83 22.93 -11.33
C LEU A 149 -10.94 24.11 -10.36
N ARG A 150 -10.20 24.08 -9.25
CA ARG A 150 -10.27 25.15 -8.23
C ARG A 150 -9.51 26.41 -8.59
N ALA A 151 -8.41 26.32 -9.34
CA ALA A 151 -7.72 27.49 -9.89
C ALA A 151 -8.65 28.31 -10.81
N ARG A 152 -9.41 27.63 -11.69
CA ARG A 152 -10.41 28.26 -12.55
C ARG A 152 -11.54 28.94 -11.77
N ALA A 153 -11.99 28.33 -10.68
CA ALA A 153 -13.09 28.86 -9.88
C ALA A 153 -12.69 30.03 -8.95
N THR A 154 -11.44 30.11 -8.51
CA THR A 154 -11.00 31.05 -7.46
C THR A 154 -9.96 32.09 -7.91
N SER A 155 -9.61 32.14 -9.20
CA SER A 155 -8.52 32.99 -9.76
C SER A 155 -7.17 32.81 -9.05
N ASN A 156 -6.98 31.68 -8.36
CA ASN A 156 -5.79 31.36 -7.59
C ASN A 156 -4.77 30.56 -8.40
N ASP A 157 -3.52 30.63 -7.95
CA ASP A 157 -2.39 29.88 -8.51
C ASP A 157 -2.60 28.36 -8.36
N ALA A 158 -2.77 27.68 -9.50
CA ALA A 158 -2.92 26.23 -9.58
C ALA A 158 -1.75 25.49 -8.92
N ARG A 159 -0.53 26.05 -8.98
CA ARG A 159 0.67 25.45 -8.38
C ARG A 159 0.57 25.44 -6.86
N LYS A 160 0.25 26.59 -6.25
CA LYS A 160 0.03 26.68 -4.80
C LYS A 160 -1.06 25.70 -4.34
N ARG A 161 -2.11 25.53 -5.13
CA ARG A 161 -3.18 24.56 -4.81
C ARG A 161 -2.67 23.12 -4.87
N LYS A 162 -1.86 22.74 -5.87
CA LYS A 162 -1.25 21.41 -5.92
C LYS A 162 -0.39 21.16 -4.68
N ASP A 163 0.47 22.13 -4.33
CA ASP A 163 1.37 22.02 -3.17
C ASP A 163 0.59 21.82 -1.86
N LEU A 164 -0.51 22.56 -1.67
CA LEU A 164 -1.39 22.39 -0.50
C LEU A 164 -2.06 21.02 -0.44
N ILE A 165 -2.49 20.48 -1.59
CA ILE A 165 -3.10 19.15 -1.64
C ILE A 165 -2.06 18.07 -1.32
N TYR A 166 -0.85 18.14 -1.89
CA TYR A 166 0.21 17.18 -1.56
C TYR A 166 0.60 17.23 -0.08
N GLN A 167 0.74 18.43 0.50
CA GLN A 167 0.98 18.56 1.94
C GLN A 167 -0.14 17.94 2.79
N ALA A 168 -1.40 18.05 2.35
CA ALA A 168 -2.52 17.41 3.03
C ALA A 168 -2.46 15.88 2.90
N VAL A 169 -2.14 15.36 1.71
CA VAL A 169 -1.95 13.92 1.46
C VAL A 169 -0.87 13.35 2.38
N ASP A 170 0.28 14.02 2.49
CA ASP A 170 1.38 13.60 3.36
C ASP A 170 0.96 13.57 4.84
N ARG A 171 0.26 14.62 5.30
CA ARG A 171 -0.24 14.70 6.68
C ARG A 171 -1.28 13.61 7.00
N ILE A 172 -2.18 13.32 6.05
CA ILE A 172 -3.18 12.24 6.19
C ILE A 172 -2.47 10.88 6.27
N ALA A 173 -1.51 10.62 5.37
CA ALA A 173 -0.74 9.38 5.34
C ALA A 173 0.08 9.19 6.62
N GLN A 174 0.72 10.25 7.11
CA GLN A 174 1.45 10.25 8.37
C GLN A 174 0.52 9.95 9.56
N ARG A 175 -0.62 10.64 9.68
CA ARG A 175 -1.58 10.41 10.76
C ARG A 175 -2.11 8.99 10.76
N ALA A 176 -2.44 8.45 9.58
CA ALA A 176 -2.88 7.05 9.45
C ALA A 176 -1.80 6.08 9.93
N ARG A 177 -0.53 6.30 9.56
CA ARG A 177 0.61 5.47 9.99
C ARG A 177 0.83 5.51 11.50
N GLU A 178 0.78 6.69 12.11
CA GLU A 178 0.97 6.87 13.55
C GLU A 178 -0.12 6.15 14.36
N VAL A 179 -1.35 6.15 13.86
CA VAL A 179 -2.50 5.55 14.53
C VAL A 179 -2.58 4.05 14.28
N ASP A 180 -2.08 3.57 13.14
CA ASP A 180 -1.99 2.13 12.82
C ASP A 180 -1.26 1.34 13.91
N GLN A 181 -0.26 1.95 14.55
CA GLN A 181 0.53 1.36 15.63
C GLN A 181 -0.17 1.42 17.01
N LYS A 182 -1.28 2.16 17.14
CA LYS A 182 -1.98 2.34 18.41
C LYS A 182 -2.98 1.20 18.65
N PRO A 183 -3.03 0.63 19.87
CA PRO A 183 -4.08 -0.30 20.24
C PRO A 183 -5.41 0.47 20.35
N LEU A 184 -6.40 0.03 19.58
CA LEU A 184 -7.76 0.56 19.60
C LEU A 184 -8.74 -0.56 19.95
N PRO A 185 -9.88 -0.24 20.60
CA PRO A 185 -10.95 -1.20 20.80
C PRO A 185 -11.40 -1.83 19.47
N GLU A 186 -11.54 -3.15 19.45
CA GLU A 186 -12.00 -3.90 18.28
C GLU A 186 -13.52 -4.08 18.32
N LEU A 187 -14.16 -3.99 17.14
CA LEU A 187 -15.58 -4.35 16.99
C LEU A 187 -15.79 -5.87 17.04
N LYS A 188 -14.77 -6.66 16.72
CA LYS A 188 -14.87 -8.12 16.67
C LYS A 188 -15.27 -8.66 18.06
N GLY A 189 -16.43 -9.28 18.13
CA GLY A 189 -16.96 -9.82 19.39
C GLY A 189 -17.47 -8.75 20.37
N SER A 190 -17.71 -7.51 19.94
CA SER A 190 -18.35 -6.46 20.73
C SER A 190 -19.46 -5.75 19.95
N LEU A 191 -20.37 -5.07 20.66
CA LEU A 191 -21.37 -4.22 20.03
C LEU A 191 -20.74 -2.87 19.65
N LEU A 192 -21.25 -2.24 18.58
CA LEU A 192 -20.79 -0.92 18.13
C LEU A 192 -20.80 0.12 19.28
N ASP A 193 -21.89 0.20 20.03
CA ASP A 193 -22.02 1.12 21.17
C ASP A 193 -20.96 0.87 22.25
N GLU A 194 -20.58 -0.38 22.47
CA GLU A 194 -19.57 -0.74 23.45
C GLU A 194 -18.17 -0.31 22.99
N MET A 195 -17.84 -0.56 21.72
CA MET A 195 -16.60 -0.08 21.11
C MET A 195 -16.50 1.45 21.20
N LEU A 196 -17.58 2.16 20.85
CA LEU A 196 -17.64 3.63 20.90
C LEU A 196 -17.44 4.16 22.33
N ARG A 197 -18.11 3.58 23.33
CA ARG A 197 -17.90 3.97 24.75
C ARG A 197 -16.46 3.78 25.21
N ARG A 198 -15.79 2.71 24.78
CA ARG A 198 -14.37 2.48 25.11
C ARG A 198 -13.45 3.51 24.44
N ILE A 199 -13.80 3.96 23.24
CA ILE A 199 -13.08 5.05 22.55
C ILE A 199 -13.35 6.39 23.26
N ASP A 200 -14.61 6.68 23.61
CA ASP A 200 -14.98 7.88 24.36
C ASP A 200 -14.24 7.99 25.70
N ALA A 201 -14.05 6.86 26.40
CA ALA A 201 -13.30 6.82 27.66
C ALA A 201 -11.78 7.05 27.49
N LYS A 202 -11.24 6.81 26.28
CA LYS A 202 -9.79 6.85 26.02
C LYS A 202 -9.31 8.20 25.46
N PHE A 203 -10.17 8.95 24.79
CA PHE A 203 -9.80 10.20 24.13
C PHE A 203 -10.71 11.33 24.59
N ALA A 204 -10.14 12.42 25.12
CA ALA A 204 -10.93 13.55 25.61
C ALA A 204 -11.39 14.49 24.48
N ASP A 205 -10.55 14.70 23.47
CA ASP A 205 -10.84 15.57 22.34
C ASP A 205 -11.91 14.97 21.42
N THR A 206 -12.88 15.78 20.99
CA THR A 206 -14.03 15.29 20.23
C THR A 206 -13.67 14.91 18.80
N ASP A 207 -12.73 15.62 18.17
CA ASP A 207 -12.33 15.34 16.80
C ASP A 207 -11.38 14.14 16.74
N GLU A 208 -10.51 14.00 17.74
CA GLU A 208 -9.68 12.80 17.93
C GLU A 208 -10.56 11.57 18.21
N ARG A 209 -11.61 11.68 19.05
CA ARG A 209 -12.57 10.60 19.27
C ARG A 209 -13.22 10.12 17.97
N LYS A 210 -13.75 11.04 17.16
CA LYS A 210 -14.38 10.72 15.87
C LYS A 210 -13.38 10.05 14.92
N TYR A 211 -12.16 10.58 14.86
CA TYR A 211 -11.12 10.01 14.03
C TYR A 211 -10.77 8.57 14.48
N MET A 212 -10.55 8.35 15.78
CA MET A 212 -10.23 7.03 16.33
C MET A 212 -11.36 6.02 16.13
N ALA A 213 -12.62 6.45 16.24
CA ALA A 213 -13.79 5.61 15.92
C ALA A 213 -13.77 5.17 14.46
N ASN A 214 -13.51 6.09 13.52
CA ASN A 214 -13.40 5.75 12.10
C ASN A 214 -12.22 4.82 11.82
N VAL A 215 -11.08 4.97 12.50
CA VAL A 215 -9.96 4.02 12.37
C VAL A 215 -10.37 2.63 12.87
N ALA A 216 -11.00 2.54 14.04
CA ALA A 216 -11.45 1.27 14.60
C ALA A 216 -12.43 0.56 13.66
N LEU A 217 -13.37 1.30 13.04
CA LEU A 217 -14.26 0.79 12.00
C LEU A 217 -13.51 0.37 10.73
N ALA A 218 -12.58 1.18 10.24
CA ALA A 218 -11.83 0.85 9.03
C ALA A 218 -10.98 -0.42 9.16
N ARG A 219 -10.57 -0.79 10.38
CA ARG A 219 -9.83 -2.04 10.64
C ARG A 219 -10.71 -3.27 10.47
N THR A 220 -12.01 -3.19 10.71
CA THR A 220 -12.91 -4.34 10.63
C THR A 220 -13.21 -4.77 9.21
N SER A 221 -13.04 -3.85 8.25
CA SER A 221 -13.33 -4.10 6.83
C SER A 221 -12.11 -4.60 6.03
N VAL A 222 -10.92 -4.63 6.64
CA VAL A 222 -9.64 -4.89 5.94
C VAL A 222 -9.07 -6.31 6.23
N ASP A 223 -9.81 -7.11 6.99
CA ASP A 223 -9.55 -8.53 7.28
C ASP A 223 -10.41 -9.45 6.39
#